data_AF-A0ABC9W0Q7-F1
#
_entry.id   AF-A0ABC9W0Q7-F1
#
_cell.length_a   1.000
_cell.length_b   1.000
_cell.length_c   1.000
_cell.angle_alpha   90.00
_cell.angle_beta   90.00
_cell.angle_gamma   90.00
#
_symmetry.space_group_name_H-M   'P 1'
#
loop_
_entity.id
_entity.type
_entity.pdbx_description
1 polymer ?
#
loop_
_entity_poly.entity_id
_entity_poly.type
_entity_poly.pdbx_seq_one_letter_code
_entity_poly.pdbx_strand_id
1 'polypeptide(L)'
;MNKELLGKVKQKKEAYRGWKQGQVTWEEYRETVRAAREQVRKATALIEISLARDVKDNKKSFYRYISDKRRTRQNVGPLRNETGDLVTQDMEKAEVLNDFFASIFTGKSLSHTAQVTEGRDWENAKPPTVGEDQV
;
A
#
# COMPACT_ATOMS: atom_id res chain seq x y z
N MET A 1 -0.45 22.31 -3.21
CA MET A 1 0.97 22.33 -3.61
C MET A 1 1.19 23.56 -4.49
N ASN A 2 2.17 24.41 -4.19
CA ASN A 2 2.40 25.67 -4.93
C ASN A 2 2.81 25.37 -6.40
N LYS A 3 2.26 26.11 -7.37
CA LYS A 3 2.59 25.99 -8.81
C LYS A 3 4.09 26.15 -9.07
N GLU A 4 4.76 26.97 -8.28
CA GLU A 4 6.20 27.22 -8.38
C GLU A 4 7.03 25.95 -8.07
N LEU A 5 6.71 25.24 -6.98
CA LEU A 5 7.39 23.99 -6.62
C LEU A 5 7.17 22.91 -7.68
N LEU A 6 5.97 22.88 -8.27
CA LEU A 6 5.68 21.96 -9.36
C LEU A 6 6.55 22.27 -10.60
N GLY A 7 6.76 23.55 -10.89
CA GLY A 7 7.72 24.01 -11.91
C GLY A 7 9.14 23.51 -11.63
N LYS A 8 9.63 23.63 -10.38
CA LYS A 8 10.97 23.14 -9.99
C LYS A 8 11.10 21.61 -10.11
N VAL A 9 10.05 20.87 -9.77
CA VAL A 9 10.03 19.41 -9.97
C VAL A 9 10.09 19.04 -11.45
N LYS A 10 9.42 19.80 -12.33
CA LYS A 10 9.52 19.63 -13.79
C LYS A 10 10.93 19.94 -14.30
N GLN A 11 11.51 21.08 -13.90
CA GLN A 11 12.89 21.45 -14.25
C GLN A 11 13.89 20.36 -13.86
N LYS A 12 13.73 19.76 -12.67
CA LYS A 12 14.56 18.63 -12.24
C LYS A 12 14.45 17.41 -13.17
N LYS A 13 13.24 17.11 -13.68
CA LYS A 13 13.01 16.00 -14.62
C LYS A 13 13.61 16.30 -16.00
N GLU A 14 13.49 17.55 -16.46
CA GLU A 14 14.07 18.00 -17.72
C GLU A 14 15.59 17.98 -17.68
N ALA A 15 16.19 18.48 -16.60
CA ALA A 15 17.64 18.41 -16.38
C ALA A 15 18.15 16.96 -16.37
N TYR A 16 17.39 16.02 -15.78
CA TYR A 16 17.73 14.59 -15.84
C TYR A 16 17.72 14.05 -17.26
N ARG A 17 16.71 14.40 -18.07
CA ARG A 17 16.63 14.00 -19.48
C ARG A 17 17.79 14.58 -20.29
N GLY A 18 18.07 15.86 -20.13
CA GLY A 18 19.17 16.55 -20.82
C GLY A 18 20.54 15.95 -20.45
N TRP A 19 20.78 15.69 -19.17
CA TRP A 19 22.01 15.01 -18.72
C TRP A 19 22.13 13.60 -19.31
N LYS A 20 21.03 12.82 -19.31
CA LYS A 20 21.03 11.46 -19.86
C LYS A 20 21.29 11.44 -21.37
N GLN A 21 20.93 12.51 -22.07
CA GLN A 21 21.15 12.70 -23.51
C GLN A 21 22.47 13.41 -23.85
N GLY A 22 23.30 13.76 -22.84
CA GLY A 22 24.58 14.46 -23.05
C GLY A 22 24.44 15.95 -23.40
N GLN A 23 23.24 16.53 -23.27
CA GLN A 23 22.97 17.94 -23.56
C GLN A 23 23.29 18.87 -22.40
N VAL A 24 23.40 18.33 -21.19
CA VAL A 24 23.61 19.08 -19.94
C VAL A 24 24.78 18.43 -19.20
N THR A 25 25.68 19.26 -18.68
CA THR A 25 26.82 18.78 -17.89
C THR A 25 26.35 18.16 -16.57
N TRP A 26 27.18 17.30 -15.99
CA TRP A 26 26.86 16.70 -14.68
C TRP A 26 26.72 17.76 -13.58
N GLU A 27 27.55 18.80 -13.62
CA GLU A 27 27.57 19.92 -12.69
C GLU A 27 26.24 20.69 -12.73
N GLU A 28 25.79 21.10 -13.92
CA GLU A 28 24.53 21.83 -14.10
C GLU A 28 23.32 21.01 -13.64
N TYR A 29 23.31 19.71 -13.96
CA TYR A 29 22.29 18.81 -13.46
C TYR A 29 22.29 18.75 -11.93
N ARG A 30 23.47 18.54 -11.32
CA ARG A 30 23.62 18.42 -9.87
C ARG A 30 23.13 19.67 -9.15
N GLU A 31 23.49 20.86 -9.63
CA GLU A 31 23.06 22.13 -9.03
C GLU A 31 21.55 22.33 -9.19
N THR A 32 20.98 22.00 -10.35
CA THR A 32 19.52 22.05 -10.56
C THR A 32 18.78 21.13 -9.60
N VAL A 33 19.29 19.90 -9.39
CA VAL A 33 18.71 18.95 -8.43
C VAL A 33 18.80 19.47 -6.99
N ARG A 34 19.94 20.04 -6.60
CA ARG A 34 20.16 20.61 -5.25
C ARG A 34 19.19 21.75 -4.99
N ALA A 35 19.11 22.72 -5.88
CA ALA A 35 18.23 23.86 -5.76
C ALA A 35 16.75 23.43 -5.66
N ALA A 36 16.31 22.50 -6.50
CA ALA A 36 14.94 21.98 -6.45
C ALA A 36 14.64 21.26 -5.12
N ARG A 37 15.58 20.46 -4.60
CA ARG A 37 15.43 19.77 -3.31
C ARG A 37 15.35 20.75 -2.15
N GLU A 38 16.20 21.77 -2.14
CA GLU A 38 16.23 22.79 -1.10
C GLU A 38 14.90 23.55 -1.04
N GLN A 39 14.39 23.98 -2.20
CA GLN A 39 13.11 24.69 -2.27
C GLN A 39 11.94 23.83 -1.78
N VAL A 40 11.90 22.55 -2.16
CA VAL A 40 10.88 21.61 -1.66
C VAL A 40 10.99 21.43 -0.14
N ARG A 41 12.20 21.32 0.41
CA ARG A 41 12.42 21.23 1.86
C ARG A 41 11.92 22.48 2.58
N LYS A 42 12.31 23.67 2.12
CA LYS A 42 11.86 24.95 2.68
C LYS A 42 10.33 25.07 2.68
N ALA A 43 9.70 24.78 1.55
CA ALA A 43 8.24 24.83 1.46
C ALA A 43 7.54 23.81 2.35
N THR A 44 8.10 22.60 2.48
CA THR A 44 7.56 21.58 3.40
C THR A 44 7.64 22.05 4.84
N ALA A 45 8.79 22.58 5.26
CA ALA A 45 8.98 23.12 6.61
C ALA A 45 8.00 24.26 6.90
N LEU A 46 7.75 25.16 5.94
CA LEU A 46 6.76 26.23 6.13
C LEU A 46 5.35 25.70 6.37
N ILE A 47 4.93 24.67 5.63
CA ILE A 47 3.64 24.01 5.82
C ILE A 47 3.56 23.31 7.18
N GLU A 48 4.63 22.64 7.60
CA GLU A 48 4.70 21.97 8.90
C GLU A 48 4.63 22.98 10.05
N ILE A 49 5.32 24.12 9.92
CA ILE A 49 5.26 25.22 10.88
C ILE A 49 3.84 25.78 10.99
N SER A 50 3.14 26.02 9.87
CA SER A 50 1.75 26.49 9.92
C SER A 50 0.83 25.46 10.58
N LEU A 51 0.99 24.17 10.25
CA LEU A 51 0.19 23.10 10.86
C LEU A 51 0.43 22.97 12.36
N ALA A 52 1.67 23.16 12.82
CA ALA A 52 2.01 23.12 14.24
C ALA A 52 1.45 24.32 15.01
N ARG A 53 1.49 25.52 14.40
CA ARG A 53 0.90 26.74 14.99
C ARG A 53 -0.61 26.63 15.12
N ASP A 54 -1.27 26.13 14.08
CA ASP A 54 -2.73 26.07 14.00
C ASP A 54 -3.31 24.79 14.64
N VAL A 55 -2.50 23.99 15.34
CA VAL A 55 -2.93 22.70 15.89
C VAL A 55 -4.08 22.85 16.90
N LYS A 56 -4.11 23.96 17.64
CA LYS A 56 -5.17 24.22 18.63
C LYS A 56 -6.51 24.46 17.97
N ASP A 57 -6.52 25.23 16.88
CA ASP A 57 -7.72 25.69 16.18
C ASP A 57 -8.16 24.70 15.09
N ASN A 58 -7.22 23.98 14.47
CA ASN A 58 -7.45 23.07 13.35
C ASN A 58 -6.72 21.73 13.53
N LYS A 59 -7.05 21.01 14.61
CA LYS A 59 -6.52 19.66 14.90
C LYS A 59 -6.65 18.70 13.72
N LYS A 60 -7.74 18.77 12.96
CA LYS A 60 -8.04 17.85 11.84
C LYS A 60 -7.00 17.93 10.73
N SER A 61 -6.52 19.13 10.39
CA SER A 61 -5.53 19.31 9.32
C SER A 61 -4.16 18.73 9.72
N PHE A 62 -3.76 18.91 10.98
CA PHE A 62 -2.54 18.35 11.53
C PHE A 62 -2.56 16.81 11.52
N TYR A 63 -3.60 16.20 12.08
CA TYR A 63 -3.68 14.73 12.11
C TYR A 63 -3.81 14.11 10.71
N ARG A 64 -4.52 14.78 9.79
CA ARG A 64 -4.55 14.36 8.37
C ARG A 64 -3.16 14.38 7.74
N TYR A 65 -2.37 15.43 7.98
CA TYR A 65 -1.00 15.49 7.49
C TYR A 65 -0.15 14.32 8.04
N ILE A 66 -0.26 14.04 9.34
CA ILE A 66 0.46 12.93 9.97
C ILE A 66 0.01 11.58 9.41
N SER A 67 -1.30 11.35 9.23
CA SER A 67 -1.81 10.11 8.63
C SER A 67 -1.32 9.93 7.19
N ASP A 68 -1.33 11.00 6.39
CA ASP A 68 -0.84 10.97 5.01
C ASP A 68 0.66 10.68 4.93
N LYS A 69 1.45 11.16 5.89
CA LYS A 69 2.89 10.88 5.99
C LYS A 69 3.20 9.47 6.50
N ARG A 70 2.40 8.96 7.42
CA ARG A 70 2.53 7.59 7.98
C ARG A 70 2.05 6.53 7.02
N ARG A 71 1.22 6.89 6.04
CA ARG A 71 0.71 5.96 5.04
C ARG A 71 1.87 5.46 4.18
N THR A 72 2.43 4.31 4.56
CA THR A 72 3.27 3.50 3.66
C THR A 72 2.42 3.19 2.44
N ARG A 73 2.96 3.39 1.23
CA ARG A 73 2.31 2.98 -0.02
C ARG A 73 2.32 1.44 -0.15
N GLN A 74 1.86 0.71 0.87
CA GLN A 74 1.45 -0.68 0.73
C GLN A 74 0.15 -0.67 -0.07
N ASN A 75 0.29 -0.48 -1.37
CA ASN A 75 -0.72 -0.95 -2.28
C ASN A 75 -0.38 -2.42 -2.53
N VAL A 76 -1.35 -3.30 -2.34
CA VAL A 76 -1.27 -4.64 -2.92
C VAL A 76 -1.13 -4.44 -4.43
N GLY A 77 -0.05 -4.99 -5.01
CA GLY A 77 0.13 -4.97 -6.45
C GLY A 77 -0.99 -5.75 -7.14
N PRO A 78 -1.19 -5.58 -8.46
CA PRO A 78 -2.09 -6.43 -9.22
C PRO A 78 -1.78 -7.91 -8.98
N LEU A 79 -2.82 -8.72 -8.81
CA LEU A 79 -2.66 -10.17 -8.64
C LEU A 79 -2.04 -10.77 -9.90
N ARG A 80 -1.18 -11.75 -9.69
CA ARG A 80 -0.61 -12.58 -10.76
C ARG A 80 -1.01 -14.02 -10.54
N ASN A 81 -1.31 -14.72 -11.62
CA ASN A 81 -1.53 -16.16 -11.59
C ASN A 81 -0.19 -16.91 -11.45
N GLU A 82 -0.25 -18.23 -11.38
CA GLU A 82 0.93 -19.10 -11.27
C GLU A 82 1.91 -18.95 -12.45
N THR A 83 1.38 -18.69 -13.65
CA THR A 83 2.15 -18.42 -14.87
C THR A 83 2.86 -17.06 -14.83
N GLY A 84 2.51 -16.21 -13.87
CA GLY A 84 3.08 -14.87 -13.69
C GLY A 84 2.38 -13.77 -14.49
N ASP A 85 1.28 -14.08 -15.18
CA ASP A 85 0.46 -13.14 -15.92
C ASP A 85 -0.44 -12.31 -14.99
N LEU A 86 -0.74 -11.09 -15.42
CA LEU A 86 -1.62 -10.19 -14.66
C LEU A 86 -3.07 -10.65 -14.75
N VAL A 87 -3.69 -10.80 -13.58
CA VAL A 87 -5.09 -11.20 -13.47
C VAL A 87 -5.99 -9.97 -13.60
N THR A 88 -6.90 -9.98 -14.57
CA THR A 88 -7.76 -8.82 -14.85
C THR A 88 -9.23 -9.09 -14.51
N GLN A 89 -9.70 -10.31 -14.71
CA GLN A 89 -11.09 -10.69 -14.46
C GLN A 89 -11.31 -11.07 -12.99
N ASP A 90 -12.49 -10.77 -12.45
CA ASP A 90 -12.77 -11.00 -11.03
C ASP A 90 -12.86 -12.49 -10.65
N MET A 91 -13.31 -13.33 -11.58
CA MET A 91 -13.35 -14.80 -11.40
C MET A 91 -11.94 -15.37 -11.25
N GLU A 92 -11.02 -15.01 -12.15
CA GLU A 92 -9.62 -15.44 -12.10
C GLU A 92 -8.93 -14.97 -10.80
N LYS A 93 -9.27 -13.77 -10.28
CA LYS A 93 -8.73 -13.29 -8.99
C LYS A 93 -9.20 -14.17 -7.84
N ALA A 94 -10.47 -14.59 -7.87
CA ALA A 94 -11.04 -15.46 -6.85
C ALA A 94 -10.37 -16.83 -6.87
N GLU A 95 -10.13 -17.39 -8.04
CA GLU A 95 -9.41 -18.66 -8.22
C GLU A 95 -7.98 -18.59 -7.68
N VAL A 96 -7.19 -17.60 -8.10
CA VAL A 96 -5.81 -17.43 -7.63
C VAL A 96 -5.72 -17.28 -6.10
N LEU A 97 -6.66 -16.55 -5.50
CA LEU A 97 -6.74 -16.44 -4.04
C LEU A 97 -7.14 -17.76 -3.39
N ASN A 98 -8.15 -18.44 -3.94
CA ASN A 98 -8.62 -19.71 -3.43
C ASN A 98 -7.52 -20.78 -3.46
N ASP A 99 -6.75 -20.87 -4.55
CA ASP A 99 -5.65 -21.81 -4.70
C ASP A 99 -4.51 -21.52 -3.69
N PHE A 100 -4.19 -20.24 -3.48
CA PHE A 100 -3.25 -19.84 -2.45
C PHE A 100 -3.73 -20.24 -1.04
N PHE A 101 -5.00 -20.00 -0.73
CA PHE A 101 -5.60 -20.41 0.55
C PHE A 101 -5.65 -21.93 0.69
N ALA A 102 -6.03 -22.67 -0.36
CA ALA A 102 -6.02 -24.13 -0.32
C ALA A 102 -4.60 -24.67 -0.07
N SER A 103 -3.59 -24.10 -0.72
CA SER A 103 -2.18 -24.49 -0.56
C SER A 103 -1.68 -24.34 0.88
N ILE A 104 -2.03 -23.24 1.59
CA ILE A 104 -1.64 -23.07 3.01
C ILE A 104 -2.29 -24.12 3.92
N PHE A 105 -3.51 -24.58 3.60
CA PHE A 105 -4.21 -25.62 4.35
C PHE A 105 -3.83 -27.03 3.92
N THR A 106 -3.15 -27.19 2.79
CA THR A 106 -2.66 -28.48 2.25
C THR A 106 -1.19 -28.74 2.63
N GLY A 107 -0.71 -28.11 3.70
CA GLY A 107 0.62 -28.32 4.25
C GLY A 107 0.79 -29.69 4.91
N LYS A 108 1.41 -30.64 4.18
CA LYS A 108 2.03 -31.89 4.66
C LYS A 108 1.25 -32.62 5.77
N SER A 109 0.28 -33.44 5.38
CA SER A 109 0.04 -34.68 6.12
C SER A 109 1.29 -35.56 6.00
N LEU A 110 2.28 -35.35 6.87
CA LEU A 110 3.22 -36.41 7.20
C LEU A 110 2.40 -37.53 7.84
N SER A 111 1.96 -38.44 6.98
CA SER A 111 1.58 -39.82 7.31
C SER A 111 0.75 -39.99 8.57
N HIS A 112 -0.49 -39.49 8.55
CA HIS A 112 -1.54 -40.20 9.28
C HIS A 112 -2.60 -40.61 8.29
N THR A 113 -2.50 -41.87 7.87
CA THR A 113 -3.60 -42.65 7.30
C THR A 113 -4.76 -42.61 8.29
N ALA A 114 -5.61 -41.59 8.19
CA ALA A 114 -6.93 -41.61 8.78
C ALA A 114 -7.88 -41.92 7.64
N GLN A 115 -8.41 -43.13 7.68
CA GLN A 115 -9.33 -43.65 6.68
C GLN A 115 -10.53 -42.74 6.52
N VAL A 116 -10.93 -42.58 5.27
CA VAL A 116 -12.20 -41.99 4.87
C VAL A 116 -13.31 -42.81 5.54
N THR A 117 -13.96 -42.22 6.54
CA THR A 117 -15.32 -42.61 6.92
C THR A 117 -16.26 -41.50 6.46
N GLU A 118 -17.08 -41.90 5.50
CA GLU A 118 -18.33 -41.36 4.97
C GLU A 118 -18.97 -40.11 5.60
N GLY A 119 -19.64 -39.38 4.72
CA GLY A 119 -20.23 -38.07 4.92
C GLY A 119 -21.12 -37.96 6.15
N ARG A 120 -20.98 -36.85 6.86
CA ARG A 120 -21.99 -36.40 7.80
C ARG A 120 -22.82 -35.29 7.16
N ASP A 121 -24.01 -35.73 6.79
CA ASP A 121 -25.21 -34.97 6.50
C ASP A 121 -25.43 -33.87 7.55
N TRP A 122 -25.43 -32.61 7.12
CA TRP A 122 -25.49 -31.41 7.98
C TRP A 122 -26.94 -31.04 8.40
N GLU A 123 -27.95 -31.83 8.04
CA GLU A 123 -29.34 -31.40 8.20
C GLU A 123 -29.96 -31.59 9.60
N ASN A 124 -29.25 -32.15 10.59
CA ASN A 124 -29.85 -32.43 11.91
C ASN A 124 -29.08 -31.88 13.13
N ALA A 125 -28.19 -30.90 12.95
CA ALA A 125 -27.54 -30.24 14.07
C ALA A 125 -28.51 -29.30 14.80
N LYS A 126 -29.17 -29.80 15.86
CA LYS A 126 -29.97 -28.99 16.77
C LYS A 126 -29.04 -28.05 17.57
N PRO A 127 -29.28 -26.73 17.60
CA PRO A 127 -28.39 -25.80 18.30
C PRO A 127 -28.42 -26.06 19.82
N PRO A 128 -27.27 -25.93 20.52
CA PRO A 128 -27.22 -26.15 21.95
C PRO A 128 -28.05 -25.09 22.68
N THR A 129 -28.98 -25.57 23.51
CA THR A 129 -29.82 -24.77 24.39
C THR A 129 -28.95 -24.02 25.40
N VAL A 130 -28.95 -22.69 25.31
CA VAL A 130 -28.42 -21.80 26.37
C VAL A 130 -29.24 -22.04 27.63
N GLY A 131 -28.58 -22.54 28.68
CA GLY A 131 -29.12 -22.52 30.04
C GLY A 131 -28.94 -21.12 30.60
N GLU A 132 -30.03 -20.49 30.98
CA GLU A 132 -30.03 -19.27 31.78
C GLU A 132 -29.60 -19.63 33.21
N ASP A 133 -28.44 -19.16 33.64
CA ASP A 133 -28.12 -19.06 35.07
C ASP A 133 -28.47 -17.65 35.53
N GLN A 134 -29.57 -17.53 36.28
CA GLN A 134 -29.76 -16.47 37.25
C GLN A 134 -29.39 -17.05 38.63
N VAL A 135 -28.43 -16.43 39.33
CA VAL A 135 -28.59 -15.51 40.48
C VAL A 135 -27.21 -14.91 40.79
#